data_AF-A0A359G302-F1
#
_entry.id   AF-A0A359G302-F1
#
_cell.length_a   1.000
_cell.length_b   1.000
_cell.length_c   1.000
_cell.angle_alpha   90.00
_cell.angle_beta   90.00
_cell.angle_gamma   90.00
#
_symmetry.space_group_name_H-M   'P 1'
#
loop_
_entity.id
_entity.type
_entity.pdbx_description
1 polymer ?
#
loop_
_entity_poly.entity_id
_entity_poly.type
_entity_poly.pdbx_seq_one_letter_code
_entity_poly.pdbx_strand_id
1 'polypeptide(L)'
;WQHQHWVSILSAYKSSPYFDHYAEHIEPFYRREGAFATLAEWNLALVETLCELLRMPPPALSERYVEAAAGDVDLRPRHSEGPAFRAEPYVQVFCDRQPFAANLSVIDLLFAEGPAAVSILRRSLP
;
A
#
# COMPACT_ATOMS: atom_id res chain seq x y z
N TRP A 1 16.86 -6.81 -5.92
CA TRP A 1 15.75 -6.59 -4.97
C TRP A 1 14.39 -6.64 -5.65
N GLN A 2 14.22 -6.05 -6.84
CA GLN A 2 12.95 -6.06 -7.59
C GLN A 2 12.42 -7.48 -7.84
N HIS A 3 13.26 -8.35 -8.43
CA HIS A 3 12.93 -9.75 -8.65
C HIS A 3 12.50 -10.47 -7.36
N GLN A 4 13.29 -10.33 -6.29
CA GLN A 4 12.97 -10.92 -4.98
C GLN A 4 11.64 -10.41 -4.43
N HIS A 5 11.37 -9.11 -4.53
CA HIS A 5 10.13 -8.51 -4.06
C HIS A 5 8.93 -9.05 -4.85
N TRP A 6 9.04 -9.15 -6.17
CA TRP A 6 7.98 -9.72 -7.01
C TRP A 6 7.69 -11.19 -6.69
N VAL A 7 8.74 -12.00 -6.49
CA VAL A 7 8.59 -13.40 -6.07
C VAL A 7 7.88 -13.49 -4.70
N SER A 8 8.19 -12.59 -3.76
CA SER A 8 7.49 -12.54 -2.48
C SER A 8 6.01 -12.16 -2.63
N ILE A 9 5.67 -11.20 -3.50
CA ILE A 9 4.28 -10.82 -3.79
C ILE A 9 3.52 -12.01 -4.40
N LEU A 10 4.11 -12.70 -5.38
CA LEU A 10 3.51 -13.90 -5.97
C LEU A 10 3.27 -14.99 -4.94
N SER A 11 4.27 -15.28 -4.10
CA SER A 11 4.15 -16.31 -3.06
C SER A 11 3.05 -15.99 -2.05
N ALA A 12 2.93 -14.72 -1.66
CA ALA A 12 1.97 -14.29 -0.64
C ALA A 12 0.53 -14.17 -1.17
N TYR A 13 0.35 -13.69 -2.40
CA TYR A 13 -0.96 -13.21 -2.85
C TYR A 13 -1.51 -13.88 -4.10
N LYS A 14 -0.77 -14.78 -4.77
CA LYS A 14 -1.23 -15.40 -6.03
C LYS A 14 -2.57 -16.14 -5.90
N SER A 15 -2.92 -16.64 -4.72
CA SER A 15 -4.20 -17.31 -4.44
C SER A 15 -5.32 -16.36 -4.00
N SER A 16 -5.07 -15.05 -3.96
CA SER A 16 -6.08 -14.07 -3.55
C SER A 16 -7.14 -13.86 -4.65
N PRO A 17 -8.39 -13.51 -4.28
CA PRO A 17 -9.50 -13.41 -5.23
C PRO A 17 -9.27 -12.41 -6.37
N TYR A 18 -8.54 -11.33 -6.12
CA TYR A 18 -8.31 -10.26 -7.10
C TYR A 18 -6.85 -10.15 -7.56
N PHE A 19 -6.02 -11.18 -7.33
CA PHE A 19 -4.60 -11.12 -7.70
C PHE A 19 -4.39 -10.71 -9.16
N ASP A 20 -4.93 -11.49 -10.10
CA ASP A 20 -4.68 -11.31 -11.53
C ASP A 20 -5.16 -9.93 -12.03
N HIS A 21 -6.22 -9.39 -11.43
CA HIS A 21 -6.76 -8.08 -11.79
C HIS A 21 -5.83 -6.93 -11.42
N TYR A 22 -5.16 -6.98 -10.26
CA TYR A 22 -4.29 -5.89 -9.80
C TYR A 22 -2.80 -6.15 -10.07
N ALA A 23 -2.40 -7.41 -10.23
CA ALA A 23 -1.01 -7.81 -10.46
C ALA A 23 -0.44 -7.17 -11.73
N GLU A 24 -1.23 -7.03 -12.80
CA GLU A 24 -0.78 -6.42 -14.07
C GLU A 24 -0.40 -4.95 -13.93
N HIS A 25 -0.98 -4.23 -12.95
CA HIS A 25 -0.65 -2.83 -12.66
C HIS A 25 0.61 -2.70 -11.79
N ILE A 26 0.92 -3.72 -10.98
CA ILE A 26 1.99 -3.70 -9.98
C ILE A 26 3.28 -4.35 -10.51
N GLU A 27 3.17 -5.43 -11.27
CA GLU A 27 4.30 -6.18 -11.85
C GLU A 27 5.30 -5.33 -12.64
N PRO A 28 4.89 -4.33 -13.46
CA PRO A 28 5.82 -3.53 -14.25
C PRO A 28 6.88 -2.82 -13.42
N PHE A 29 6.58 -2.45 -12.17
CA PHE A 29 7.51 -1.82 -11.24
C PHE A 29 8.67 -2.73 -10.82
N TYR A 30 8.52 -4.04 -10.96
CA TYR A 30 9.51 -5.03 -10.55
C TYR A 30 10.16 -5.80 -11.71
N ARG A 31 9.67 -5.62 -12.94
CA ARG A 31 10.20 -6.30 -14.14
C ARG A 31 10.93 -5.39 -15.12
N ARG A 32 10.72 -4.08 -15.08
CA ARG A 32 11.36 -3.12 -16.00
C ARG A 32 12.60 -2.51 -15.36
N GLU A 33 13.75 -3.17 -15.54
CA GLU A 33 15.04 -2.60 -15.15
C GLU A 33 15.30 -1.31 -15.94
N GLY A 34 15.73 -0.24 -15.25
CA GLY A 34 16.07 1.05 -15.86
C GLY A 34 14.88 1.95 -16.25
N ALA A 35 13.65 1.60 -15.87
CA ALA A 35 12.48 2.46 -16.14
C ALA A 35 12.46 3.76 -15.33
N PHE A 36 13.25 3.84 -14.25
CA PHE A 36 13.32 4.99 -13.36
C PHE A 36 14.78 5.31 -13.07
N ALA A 37 15.14 6.60 -13.06
CA ALA A 37 16.49 7.04 -12.79
C ALA A 37 16.79 7.03 -11.28
N THR A 38 15.77 7.20 -10.45
CA THR A 38 15.90 7.22 -8.99
C THR A 38 14.84 6.38 -8.28
N LEU A 39 15.14 5.98 -7.04
CA LEU A 39 14.15 5.34 -6.17
C LEU A 39 13.00 6.28 -5.82
N ALA A 40 13.22 7.60 -5.80
CA ALA A 40 12.18 8.58 -5.52
C ALA A 40 11.13 8.60 -6.64
N GLU A 41 11.57 8.62 -7.91
CA GLU A 41 10.69 8.50 -9.07
C GLU A 41 9.92 7.18 -9.06
N TRP A 42 10.62 6.07 -8.79
CA TRP A 42 10.01 4.75 -8.70
C TRP A 42 8.93 4.70 -7.60
N ASN A 43 9.23 5.22 -6.40
CA ASN A 43 8.30 5.24 -5.28
C ASN A 43 7.08 6.13 -5.58
N LEU A 44 7.30 7.31 -6.15
CA LEU A 44 6.21 8.23 -6.48
C LEU A 44 5.26 7.62 -7.50
N ALA A 45 5.79 7.04 -8.58
CA ALA A 45 4.97 6.39 -9.60
C ALA A 45 4.18 5.18 -9.04
N LEU A 46 4.78 4.42 -8.11
CA LEU A 46 4.07 3.33 -7.44
C LEU A 46 2.94 3.86 -6.54
N VAL A 47 3.20 4.93 -5.77
CA VAL A 47 2.18 5.58 -4.94
C VAL A 47 1.04 6.12 -5.78
N GLU A 48 1.33 6.77 -6.91
CA GLU A 48 0.32 7.27 -7.86
C GLU A 48 -0.54 6.13 -8.40
N THR A 49 0.09 5.03 -8.86
CA THR A 49 -0.64 3.85 -9.34
C THR A 49 -1.55 3.26 -8.26
N LEU A 50 -1.05 3.14 -7.02
CA LEU A 50 -1.88 2.64 -5.91
C LEU A 50 -3.05 3.59 -5.60
N CYS A 51 -2.83 4.90 -5.66
CA CYS A 51 -3.89 5.90 -5.47
C CYS A 51 -4.94 5.81 -6.59
N GLU A 52 -4.53 5.61 -7.84
CA GLU A 52 -5.45 5.38 -8.96
C GLU A 52 -6.31 4.12 -8.75
N LEU A 53 -5.70 3.00 -8.39
CA LEU A 53 -6.39 1.74 -8.11
C LEU A 53 -7.39 1.88 -6.94
N LEU A 54 -7.07 2.71 -5.95
CA LEU A 54 -7.93 3.03 -4.81
C LEU A 54 -8.92 4.17 -5.08
N ARG A 55 -8.88 4.80 -6.26
CA ARG A 55 -9.68 5.98 -6.60
C ARG A 55 -9.50 7.12 -5.57
N MET A 56 -8.26 7.35 -5.19
CA MET A 56 -7.82 8.40 -4.28
C MET A 56 -6.90 9.39 -5.01
N PRO A 57 -6.92 10.68 -4.64
CA PRO A 57 -5.94 11.62 -5.17
C PRO A 57 -4.55 11.29 -4.60
N PRO A 58 -3.48 11.37 -5.43
CA PRO A 58 -2.12 11.23 -4.92
C PRO A 58 -1.77 12.38 -3.96
N PRO A 59 -0.85 12.16 -3.01
CA PRO A 59 -0.42 13.22 -2.09
C PRO A 59 0.32 14.33 -2.85
N ALA A 60 0.14 15.57 -2.38
CA ALA A 60 0.90 16.70 -2.91
C ALA A 60 2.38 16.59 -2.54
N LEU A 61 3.25 16.93 -3.49
CA LEU A 61 4.69 17.04 -3.23
C LEU A 61 4.99 18.37 -2.55
N SER A 62 5.92 18.34 -1.59
CA SER A 62 6.42 19.55 -0.96
C SER A 62 7.34 20.31 -1.93
N GLU A 63 7.09 21.59 -2.15
CA GLU A 63 7.92 22.45 -3.01
C GLU A 63 9.25 22.84 -2.37
N ARG A 64 9.32 22.79 -1.03
CA ARG A 64 10.50 23.11 -0.24
C ARG A 64 10.57 22.25 1.00
N TYR A 65 11.78 22.09 1.52
CA TYR A 65 11.98 21.52 2.84
C TYR A 65 11.39 22.44 3.91
N VAL A 66 10.74 21.86 4.91
CA VAL A 66 10.18 22.56 6.08
C VAL A 66 10.91 22.02 7.31
N GLU A 67 11.63 22.89 8.00
CA GLU A 67 12.24 22.55 9.29
C GLU A 67 11.14 22.38 10.34
N ALA A 68 11.25 21.30 11.12
CA ALA A 68 10.31 21.05 12.21
C ALA A 68 10.48 22.11 13.32
N ALA A 69 9.39 22.76 13.69
CA ALA A 69 9.34 23.71 14.77
C ALA A 69 9.16 23.03 16.13
N ALA A 70 9.48 23.75 17.20
CA ALA A 70 9.15 23.30 18.55
C ALA A 70 7.61 23.18 18.69
N GLY A 71 7.13 21.96 18.98
CA GLY A 71 5.71 21.64 19.08
C GLY A 71 5.13 20.91 17.88
N ASP A 72 5.89 20.75 16.79
CA ASP A 72 5.46 19.92 15.66
C ASP A 72 5.34 18.45 16.08
N VAL A 73 4.29 17.80 15.60
CA VAL A 73 4.04 16.38 15.84
C VAL A 73 4.87 15.55 14.88
N ASP A 74 5.83 14.80 15.41
CA ASP A 74 6.57 13.81 14.61
C ASP A 74 5.69 12.59 14.34
N LEU A 75 5.28 12.42 13.08
CA LEU A 75 4.46 11.30 12.61
C LEU A 75 5.31 10.10 12.15
N ARG A 76 6.66 10.19 12.18
CA ARG A 76 7.57 9.12 11.76
C ARG A 76 7.65 7.92 12.73
N PRO A 77 7.52 8.08 14.06
CA PRO A 77 7.47 6.95 14.98
C PRO A 77 6.34 6.01 14.57
N ARG A 78 6.73 4.85 14.04
CA ARG A 78 5.84 3.78 13.58
C ARG A 78 5.27 3.07 14.81
N HIS A 79 3.99 2.67 14.75
CA HIS A 79 3.14 2.12 15.84
C HIS A 79 2.25 3.13 16.58
N SER A 80 1.70 4.15 15.92
CA SER A 80 0.49 4.76 16.48
C SER A 80 -0.70 3.85 16.14
N GLU A 81 -1.07 2.97 17.07
CA GLU A 81 -2.48 2.68 17.34
C GLU A 81 -3.18 3.96 17.85
N GLY A 82 -3.01 5.05 17.10
CA GLY A 82 -3.62 6.33 17.36
C GLY A 82 -5.01 6.34 16.74
N PRO A 83 -5.91 7.22 17.21
CA PRO A 83 -7.29 7.27 16.73
C PRO A 83 -7.42 7.61 15.24
N ALA A 84 -6.34 8.02 14.58
CA ALA A 84 -6.33 8.43 13.18
C ALA A 84 -6.53 7.27 12.18
N PHE A 85 -6.22 6.04 12.57
CA PHE A 85 -6.43 4.87 11.72
C PHE A 85 -6.68 3.62 12.56
N ARG A 86 -7.82 2.97 12.33
CA ARG A 86 -8.14 1.67 12.93
C ARG A 86 -8.49 0.71 11.81
N ALA A 87 -7.59 -0.22 11.51
CA ALA A 87 -7.81 -1.18 10.42
C ALA A 87 -9.15 -1.93 10.61
N GLU A 88 -10.07 -1.70 9.69
CA GLU A 88 -11.31 -2.46 9.58
C GLU A 88 -10.97 -3.90 9.16
N PRO A 89 -11.42 -4.93 9.91
CA PRO A 89 -11.16 -6.33 9.54
C PRO A 89 -11.79 -6.72 8.20
N TYR A 90 -11.08 -7.54 7.43
CA TYR A 90 -11.50 -8.09 6.13
C TYR A 90 -10.95 -9.50 5.93
N VAL A 91 -11.36 -10.20 4.87
CA VAL A 91 -10.99 -11.61 4.64
C VAL A 91 -9.60 -11.67 3.99
N GLN A 92 -8.56 -11.78 4.81
CA GLN A 92 -7.17 -11.89 4.35
C GLN A 92 -6.85 -13.25 3.72
N VAL A 93 -5.85 -13.29 2.84
CA VAL A 93 -5.46 -14.50 2.06
C VAL A 93 -5.15 -15.71 2.95
N PHE A 94 -4.66 -15.48 4.18
CA PHE A 94 -4.31 -16.51 5.14
C PHE A 94 -5.29 -16.62 6.32
N CYS A 95 -6.52 -16.12 6.18
CA CYS A 95 -7.52 -16.14 7.26
C CYS A 95 -7.92 -17.57 7.71
N ASP A 96 -7.61 -18.58 6.90
CA ASP A 96 -7.81 -20.00 7.21
C ASP A 96 -6.86 -20.52 8.31
N ARG A 97 -5.72 -19.85 8.50
CA ARG A 97 -4.61 -20.32 9.34
C ARG A 97 -4.00 -19.26 10.25
N GLN A 98 -4.30 -17.98 10.03
CA GLN A 98 -3.82 -16.86 10.83
C GLN A 98 -5.01 -15.97 11.27
N PRO A 99 -4.95 -15.37 12.47
CA PRO A 99 -5.86 -14.29 12.82
C PRO A 99 -5.62 -13.08 11.91
N PHE A 100 -6.60 -12.17 11.86
CA PHE A 100 -6.47 -10.91 11.13
C PHE A 100 -5.24 -10.12 11.61
N ALA A 101 -4.38 -9.74 10.66
CA ALA A 101 -3.23 -8.90 10.91
C ALA A 101 -3.52 -7.46 10.45
N ALA A 102 -3.60 -6.53 11.39
CA ALA A 102 -3.77 -5.12 11.07
C ALA A 102 -2.48 -4.52 10.45
N ASN A 103 -2.63 -3.40 9.73
CA ASN A 103 -1.52 -2.60 9.20
C ASN A 103 -0.59 -3.37 8.23
N LEU A 104 -1.15 -4.31 7.46
CA LEU A 104 -0.48 -4.91 6.30
C LEU A 104 -0.34 -3.89 5.16
N SER A 105 0.39 -4.29 4.12
CA SER A 105 0.52 -3.49 2.89
C SER A 105 -0.86 -3.30 2.23
N VAL A 106 -1.07 -2.14 1.61
CA VAL A 106 -2.33 -1.84 0.90
C VAL A 106 -2.63 -2.82 -0.23
N ILE A 107 -1.61 -3.46 -0.80
CA ILE A 107 -1.81 -4.49 -1.83
C ILE A 107 -2.48 -5.74 -1.27
N ASP A 108 -2.31 -6.07 0.02
CA ASP A 108 -3.04 -7.18 0.65
C ASP A 108 -4.55 -6.91 0.61
N LEU A 109 -4.96 -5.70 0.98
CA LEU A 109 -6.36 -5.28 0.92
C LEU A 109 -6.91 -5.27 -0.52
N LEU A 110 -6.14 -4.73 -1.49
CA LEU A 110 -6.55 -4.72 -2.90
C LEU A 110 -6.71 -6.15 -3.45
N PHE A 111 -5.76 -7.02 -3.16
CA PHE A 111 -5.78 -8.41 -3.63
C PHE A 111 -6.88 -9.24 -2.96
N ALA A 112 -7.17 -8.99 -1.69
CA ALA A 112 -8.22 -9.66 -0.95
C ALA A 112 -9.63 -9.20 -1.35
N GLU A 113 -9.86 -7.88 -1.40
CA GLU A 113 -11.21 -7.29 -1.40
C GLU A 113 -11.53 -6.50 -2.68
N GLY A 114 -10.53 -6.26 -3.53
CA GLY A 114 -10.64 -5.60 -4.82
C GLY A 114 -11.47 -4.32 -4.79
N PRO A 115 -12.58 -4.22 -5.54
CA PRO A 115 -13.40 -3.01 -5.57
C PRO A 115 -13.91 -2.55 -4.18
N ALA A 116 -14.05 -3.46 -3.22
CA ALA A 116 -14.49 -3.16 -1.86
C ALA A 116 -13.39 -2.55 -0.98
N ALA A 117 -12.11 -2.62 -1.39
CA ALA A 117 -10.97 -2.07 -0.66
C ALA A 117 -11.18 -0.61 -0.24
N VAL A 118 -11.71 0.23 -1.16
CA VAL A 118 -11.97 1.65 -0.89
C VAL A 118 -12.99 1.85 0.22
N SER A 119 -14.04 1.02 0.25
CA SER A 119 -15.07 1.08 1.28
C SER A 119 -14.49 0.67 2.65
N ILE A 120 -13.68 -0.39 2.69
CA ILE A 120 -13.02 -0.87 3.91
C ILE A 120 -12.04 0.18 4.44
N LEU A 121 -11.24 0.79 3.56
CA LEU A 121 -10.29 1.82 3.94
C LEU A 121 -10.99 3.05 4.53
N ARG A 122 -12.14 3.45 3.97
CA ARG A 122 -12.96 4.54 4.53
C ARG A 122 -13.50 4.22 5.92
N ARG A 123 -13.90 2.97 6.19
CA ARG A 123 -14.33 2.54 7.54
C ARG A 123 -13.17 2.47 8.53
N SER A 124 -11.92 2.46 8.04
CA SER A 124 -10.73 2.45 8.88
C SER A 124 -10.31 3.83 9.37
N LEU A 125 -10.95 4.88 8.84
CA LEU A 125 -10.74 6.27 9.26
C LEU A 125 -11.83 6.66 10.28
N PRO A 126 -11.49 7.48 11.30
CA PRO A 126 -12.46 8.00 12.27
C PRO A 126 -13.52 8.93 11.66
#